data_AF-A0A1S2PYQ9-F1
#
_entry.id   AF-A0A1S2PYQ9-F1
#
_cell.length_a   1.000
_cell.length_b   1.000
_cell.length_c   1.000
_cell.angle_alpha   90.00
_cell.angle_beta   90.00
_cell.angle_gamma   90.00
#
_symmetry.space_group_name_H-M   'P 1'
#
loop_
_entity.id
_entity.type
_entity.pdbx_description
1 polymer ?
#
loop_
_entity_poly.entity_id
_entity_poly.type
_entity_poly.pdbx_seq_one_letter_code
_entity_poly.pdbx_strand_id
1 'polypeptide(L)'
;MHAPTVRTALQLAEDDFTKADVAEFHRLMAEMVVVCKAIGELYKPGSEWAPTASGLLDQFEESIQVTADISRQLNKTRRGIRRITDRARTRRDSGHGGRCGHTWWP
;
A
#
# COMPACT_ATOMS: atom_id res chain seq x y z
N MET A 1 20.80 -10.38 -12.68
CA MET A 1 20.03 -9.37 -11.92
C MET A 1 18.70 -10.01 -11.55
N HIS A 2 18.64 -10.70 -10.40
CA HIS A 2 17.42 -11.38 -9.98
C HIS A 2 16.45 -10.35 -9.43
N ALA A 3 15.36 -10.09 -10.15
CA ALA A 3 14.19 -9.49 -9.54
C ALA A 3 13.77 -10.39 -8.37
N PRO A 4 13.60 -9.88 -7.15
CA PRO A 4 12.97 -10.64 -6.10
C PRO A 4 11.54 -10.85 -6.57
N THR A 5 11.29 -12.02 -7.12
CA THR A 5 9.94 -12.49 -7.40
C THR A 5 9.16 -12.33 -6.11
N VAL A 6 7.90 -11.91 -6.24
CA VAL A 6 6.86 -11.77 -5.20
C VAL A 6 6.64 -13.05 -4.35
N ARG A 7 7.46 -14.08 -4.58
CA ARG A 7 7.51 -15.42 -4.02
C ARG A 7 8.12 -15.51 -2.62
N THR A 8 8.60 -14.41 -2.04
CA THR A 8 8.94 -14.31 -0.60
C THR A 8 7.80 -13.67 0.21
N ALA A 9 6.54 -13.83 -0.22
CA ALA A 9 5.46 -13.93 0.74
C ALA A 9 5.59 -15.30 1.42
N LEU A 10 6.51 -15.41 2.38
CA LEU A 10 6.46 -16.46 3.41
C LEU A 10 5.01 -16.57 3.86
N GLN A 11 4.43 -17.76 3.75
CA GLN A 11 3.01 -18.07 3.94
C GLN A 11 2.51 -17.58 5.30
N LEU A 12 2.05 -16.34 5.41
CA LEU A 12 1.34 -15.85 6.59
C LEU A 12 -0.03 -16.51 6.59
N ALA A 13 -0.45 -17.02 7.75
CA ALA A 13 -1.80 -17.49 7.97
C ALA A 13 -2.72 -16.30 8.31
N GLU A 14 -4.03 -16.48 8.19
CA GLU A 14 -5.01 -15.48 8.62
C GLU A 14 -4.82 -15.09 10.09
N ASP A 15 -4.51 -16.07 10.94
CA ASP A 15 -4.28 -15.90 12.37
C ASP A 15 -3.05 -15.03 12.72
N ASP A 16 -2.14 -14.79 11.77
CA ASP A 16 -0.98 -13.90 11.96
C ASP A 16 -1.41 -12.41 11.96
N PHE A 17 -2.63 -12.10 11.49
CA PHE A 17 -3.18 -10.76 11.41
C PHE A 17 -4.12 -10.48 12.58
N THR A 18 -3.93 -9.33 13.22
CA THR A 18 -4.84 -8.86 14.26
C THR A 18 -6.05 -8.15 13.65
N LYS A 19 -7.14 -8.01 14.42
CA LYS A 19 -8.29 -7.16 14.02
C LYS A 19 -7.85 -5.72 13.68
N ALA A 20 -6.84 -5.20 14.39
CA ALA A 20 -6.30 -3.87 14.13
C ALA A 20 -5.58 -3.78 12.77
N ASP A 21 -4.86 -4.84 12.37
CA ASP A 21 -4.21 -4.91 11.05
C ASP A 21 -5.25 -4.94 9.92
N VAL A 22 -6.32 -5.72 10.09
CA VAL A 22 -7.43 -5.79 9.13
C VAL A 22 -8.15 -4.44 9.03
N ALA A 23 -8.44 -3.81 10.17
CA ALA A 23 -9.04 -2.47 10.19
C ALA A 23 -8.16 -1.41 9.51
N GLU A 24 -6.84 -1.46 9.74
CA GLU A 24 -5.90 -0.56 9.06
C GLU A 24 -5.87 -0.81 7.55
N PHE A 25 -5.88 -2.08 7.11
CA PHE A 25 -5.97 -2.43 5.69
C PHE A 25 -7.24 -1.86 5.04
N HIS A 26 -8.41 -2.08 5.65
CA HIS A 26 -9.67 -1.53 5.15
C HIS A 26 -9.64 -0.01 5.09
N ARG A 27 -9.07 0.66 6.10
CA ARG A 27 -8.92 2.11 6.11
C ARG A 27 -8.02 2.60 4.96
N LEU A 28 -6.90 1.94 4.71
CA LEU A 28 -5.99 2.28 3.60
C LEU A 28 -6.65 2.12 2.24
N MET A 29 -7.43 1.06 2.05
CA MET A 29 -8.19 0.83 0.82
C MET A 29 -9.30 1.86 0.64
N ALA A 30 -10.05 2.18 1.70
CA ALA A 30 -11.07 3.22 1.67
C ALA A 30 -10.48 4.59 1.33
N GLU A 31 -9.35 4.97 1.96
CA GLU A 31 -8.65 6.22 1.62
C GLU A 31 -8.24 6.28 0.15
N MET A 32 -7.72 5.18 -0.41
CA MET A 32 -7.34 5.12 -1.82
C MET A 32 -8.55 5.32 -2.74
N VAL A 33 -9.68 4.67 -2.45
CA VAL A 33 -10.92 4.81 -3.23
C VAL A 33 -11.45 6.24 -3.15
N VAL A 34 -11.42 6.87 -1.97
CA VAL A 34 -11.86 8.27 -1.80
C VAL A 34 -11.03 9.22 -2.64
N VAL A 35 -9.70 9.09 -2.65
CA VAL A 35 -8.83 9.94 -3.47
C VAL A 35 -9.07 9.72 -4.96
N CYS A 36 -9.14 8.47 -5.41
CA CYS A 36 -9.41 8.17 -6.82
C CYS A 36 -10.79 8.69 -7.27
N LYS A 37 -11.80 8.60 -6.40
CA LYS A 37 -13.14 9.15 -6.66
C LYS A 37 -13.09 10.67 -6.77
N ALA A 38 -12.43 11.35 -5.83
CA ALA A 38 -12.31 12.81 -5.86
C ALA A 38 -11.62 13.31 -7.14
N ILE A 39 -10.56 12.61 -7.59
CA ILE A 39 -9.92 12.88 -8.88
C ILE A 39 -10.90 12.66 -10.04
N GLY A 40 -11.63 11.55 -10.05
CA GLY A 40 -12.63 11.26 -11.09
C GLY A 40 -13.78 12.28 -11.14
N GLU A 41 -14.21 12.81 -10.00
CA GLU A 41 -15.23 13.86 -9.91
C GLU A 41 -14.71 15.22 -10.40
N LEU A 42 -13.46 15.57 -10.07
CA LEU A 42 -12.84 16.83 -10.47
C LEU A 42 -12.68 16.96 -11.99
N TYR A 43 -12.29 15.88 -12.66
CA TYR A 43 -11.95 15.88 -14.09
C TYR A 43 -13.10 15.48 -15.02
N LYS A 44 -14.32 15.43 -14.47
CA LYS A 44 -15.56 14.95 -15.10
C LYS A 44 -15.49 13.52 -15.65
N PRO A 45 -16.36 12.61 -15.19
CA PRO A 45 -16.53 11.32 -15.84
C PRO A 45 -17.08 11.50 -17.26
N GLY A 46 -16.31 11.09 -18.27
CA GLY A 46 -16.66 11.06 -19.69
C GLY A 46 -15.78 10.04 -20.42
N SER A 47 -15.90 9.93 -21.73
CA SER A 47 -15.02 9.06 -22.53
C SER A 47 -13.58 9.62 -22.65
N GLU A 48 -13.41 10.92 -22.42
CA GLU A 48 -12.15 11.63 -22.57
C GLU A 48 -11.84 12.52 -21.36
N TRP A 49 -10.55 12.69 -21.08
CA TRP A 49 -10.04 13.58 -20.06
C TRP A 49 -10.39 15.04 -20.38
N ALA A 50 -11.05 15.73 -19.44
CA ALA A 50 -11.37 17.15 -19.56
C ALA A 50 -10.56 17.95 -18.52
N PRO A 51 -9.43 18.57 -18.92
CA PRO A 51 -8.64 19.39 -18.00
C PRO A 51 -9.40 20.65 -17.57
N THR A 52 -9.07 21.17 -16.39
CA THR A 52 -9.67 22.42 -15.89
C THR A 52 -8.97 23.65 -16.47
N ALA A 53 -7.69 23.51 -16.85
CA ALA A 53 -6.91 24.58 -17.43
C ALA A 53 -7.27 24.83 -18.91
N SER A 54 -7.27 26.10 -19.33
CA SER A 54 -7.56 26.51 -20.70
C SER A 54 -6.34 26.49 -21.63
N GLY A 55 -5.12 26.62 -21.08
CA GLY A 55 -3.87 26.67 -21.85
C GLY A 55 -3.18 25.31 -21.96
N LEU A 56 -2.61 24.97 -23.12
CA LEU A 56 -2.00 23.66 -23.34
C LEU A 56 -0.86 23.34 -22.35
N LEU A 57 0.01 24.31 -22.06
CA LEU A 57 1.11 24.12 -21.10
C LEU A 57 0.58 23.89 -19.68
N ASP A 58 -0.45 24.63 -19.28
CA ASP A 58 -1.10 24.48 -17.98
C ASP A 58 -1.81 23.12 -17.87
N GLN A 59 -2.41 22.62 -18.96
CA GLN A 59 -2.98 21.27 -19.02
C GLN A 59 -1.91 20.17 -18.84
N PHE A 60 -0.71 20.37 -19.40
CA PHE A 60 0.41 19.46 -19.15
C PHE A 60 0.83 19.47 -17.68
N GLU A 61 0.98 20.64 -17.08
CA GLU A 61 1.31 20.76 -15.65
C GLU A 61 0.23 20.11 -14.77
N GLU A 62 -1.04 20.37 -15.07
CA GLU A 62 -2.20 19.75 -14.42
C GLU A 62 -2.14 18.22 -14.50
N SER A 63 -1.83 17.66 -15.68
CA SER A 63 -1.72 16.20 -15.87
C SER A 63 -0.57 15.57 -15.06
N ILE A 64 0.56 16.27 -14.96
CA ILE A 64 1.72 15.85 -14.16
C ILE A 64 1.35 15.84 -12.68
N GLN A 65 0.66 16.88 -12.22
CA GLN A 65 0.22 17.01 -10.85
C GLN A 65 -0.74 15.89 -10.44
N VAL A 66 -1.74 15.57 -11.27
CA VAL A 66 -2.68 14.47 -11.05
C VAL A 66 -1.96 13.13 -10.99
N THR A 67 -1.05 12.88 -11.93
CA THR A 67 -0.23 11.65 -11.93
C THR A 67 0.60 11.53 -10.66
N ALA A 68 1.17 12.64 -10.18
CA ALA A 68 1.93 12.68 -8.95
C ALA A 68 1.05 12.42 -7.72
N ASP A 69 -0.18 12.94 -7.67
CA ASP A 69 -1.13 12.69 -6.58
C ASP A 69 -1.57 11.23 -6.50
N ILE A 70 -1.92 10.63 -7.63
CA ILE A 70 -2.22 9.19 -7.71
C ILE A 70 -1.02 8.37 -7.23
N SER A 71 0.18 8.70 -7.71
CA SER A 71 1.42 8.01 -7.34
C SER A 71 1.72 8.12 -5.84
N ARG A 72 1.54 9.32 -5.25
CA ARG A 72 1.69 9.55 -3.81
C ARG A 72 0.73 8.68 -3.01
N GLN A 73 -0.54 8.63 -3.41
CA GLN A 73 -1.55 7.83 -2.72
C GLN A 73 -1.26 6.32 -2.82
N LEU A 74 -0.91 5.83 -4.02
CA LEU A 74 -0.52 4.43 -4.21
C LEU A 74 0.70 4.05 -3.36
N ASN A 75 1.72 4.92 -3.31
CA ASN A 75 2.91 4.67 -2.51
C ASN A 75 2.62 4.70 -1.00
N LYS A 76 1.73 5.58 -0.54
CA LYS A 76 1.24 5.59 0.85
C LYS A 76 0.56 4.27 1.19
N THR A 77 -0.40 3.84 0.37
CA THR A 77 -1.13 2.57 0.56
C THR A 77 -0.19 1.37 0.56
N ARG A 78 0.71 1.25 -0.43
CA ARG A 78 1.72 0.17 -0.51
C ARG A 78 2.61 0.11 0.72
N ARG A 79 3.10 1.26 1.21
CA ARG A 79 3.90 1.32 2.44
C ARG A 79 3.11 0.89 3.66
N GLY A 80 1.84 1.28 3.75
CA GLY A 80 0.94 0.84 4.83
C GLY A 80 0.73 -0.67 4.83
N ILE A 81 0.40 -1.24 3.67
CA ILE A 81 0.24 -2.71 3.51
C ILE A 81 1.53 -3.44 3.89
N ARG A 82 2.69 -2.95 3.42
CA ARG A 82 3.98 -3.54 3.78
C ARG A 82 4.21 -3.56 5.29
N ARG A 83 3.92 -2.46 6.00
CA ARG A 83 4.04 -2.40 7.46
C ARG A 83 3.12 -3.40 8.16
N ILE A 84 1.88 -3.57 7.67
CA ILE A 84 0.95 -4.58 8.19
C ILE A 84 1.56 -5.99 8.05
N THR A 85 2.07 -6.33 6.86
CA THR A 85 2.71 -7.62 6.59
C THR A 85 3.97 -7.82 7.43
N ASP A 86 4.81 -6.79 7.59
CA ASP A 86 6.03 -6.87 8.39
C ASP A 86 5.71 -7.11 9.88
N ARG A 87 4.66 -6.47 10.43
CA ARG A 87 4.18 -6.75 11.79
C ARG A 87 3.68 -8.18 11.96
N ALA A 88 2.93 -8.70 10.98
CA ALA A 88 2.45 -10.08 11.00
C ALA A 88 3.61 -11.09 11.03
N ARG A 89 4.65 -10.86 10.20
CA ARG A 89 5.88 -11.67 10.21
C ARG A 89 6.56 -11.64 11.58
N THR A 90 6.77 -10.45 12.16
CA THR A 90 7.41 -10.33 13.47
C THR A 90 6.65 -11.09 14.56
N ARG A 91 5.32 -11.06 14.55
CA ARG A 91 4.51 -11.82 15.52
C ARG A 91 4.66 -13.33 15.35
N ARG A 92 4.64 -13.82 14.12
CA ARG A 92 4.86 -15.24 13.82
C ARG A 92 6.24 -15.71 14.28
N ASP A 93 7.28 -14.94 13.98
CA ASP A 93 8.66 -15.27 14.37
C ASP A 93 8.82 -15.25 15.90
N SER A 94 8.15 -14.31 16.58
CA SER A 94 8.14 -14.23 18.05
C SER A 94 7.33 -15.37 18.70
N GLY A 95 6.24 -15.81 18.07
CA GLY A 95 5.43 -16.96 18.52
C GLY A 95 6.14 -18.32 18.38
N HIS A 96 7.13 -18.42 17.49
CA HIS A 96 7.98 -19.61 17.34
C HIS A 96 9.30 -19.54 18.15
N GLY A 97 9.61 -18.41 18.79
CA GLY A 97 10.85 -18.17 19.55
C GLY A 97 10.86 -18.68 21.00
N GLY A 98 9.84 -19.45 21.44
CA GLY A 98 9.75 -20.02 22.79
C GLY A 98 10.60 -21.28 23.06
N ARG A 99 11.55 -21.63 22.19
CA ARG A 99 12.52 -22.70 22.47
C ARG A 99 13.88 -22.10 22.75
N CYS A 100 14.05 -21.63 23.98
CA CYS A 100 15.36 -21.51 24.61
C CYS A 100 16.06 -22.88 24.49
N GLY A 101 17.05 -22.96 23.61
CA GLY A 101 17.82 -24.17 23.36
C GLY A 101 19.25 -23.84 22.97
N HIS A 102 19.82 -22.75 23.50
CA HIS A 102 21.27 -22.55 23.49
C HIS A 102 21.85 -23.20 24.74
N THR A 103 21.99 -24.53 24.71
CA THR A 103 22.95 -25.23 25.57
C THR A 103 24.35 -24.93 25.04
N TRP A 104 24.99 -23.90 25.59
CA TRP A 104 26.43 -23.72 25.52
C TRP A 104 27.04 -24.30 26.79
N TRP A 105 27.71 -25.44 26.69
CA TRP A 105 28.55 -26.03 27.73
C TRP A 105 29.64 -26.89 27.07
N PRO A 106 30.80 -27.00 27.72
CA PRO A 106 31.96 -26.12 27.65
C PRO A 106 32.89 -26.40 26.46
#